data_AF-A0A9W8QP06-F1
#
_entry.id   AF-A0A9W8QP06-F1
#
_cell.length_a   1.000
_cell.length_b   1.000
_cell.length_c   1.000
_cell.angle_alpha   90.00
_cell.angle_beta   90.00
_cell.angle_gamma   90.00
#
_symmetry.space_group_name_H-M   'P 1'
#
loop_
_entity.id
_entity.type
_entity.pdbx_description
1 polymer ?
#
loop_
_entity_poly.entity_id
_entity_poly.type
_entity_poly.pdbx_seq_one_letter_code
_entity_poly.pdbx_strand_id
1 'polypeptide(L)'
;MASSEVFEWHPARYLQTSEPVDDFALLVLNQPLKNGINLRKLWKNSSVRVAADGGANRLYELSSFQGKFSNLQAIIGDLDSLTPTVRDFYSSQPQPAQVIHDRDQESSDFGKAIKWIRDSYKMDIIALGGIGGRVDQGISQLHHLYLFQSGAGYDEGRIFLLSGSSLTFLLKAGQHHIHVREEGEADVFAKAVGIIPLREPSRITTKGLEWDVTDWLSQIGGKLSTSNYILPTTRCIEIETTKDVLFTVSLRNVDNEDDG
;
A
#
# COMPACT_ATOMS: atom_id res chain seq x y z
N MET A 1 -30.14 7.52 -17.31
CA MET A 1 -28.83 6.88 -17.12
C MET A 1 -28.35 7.33 -15.76
N ALA A 2 -28.30 6.44 -14.76
CA ALA A 2 -27.71 6.80 -13.48
C ALA A 2 -26.23 7.09 -13.73
N SER A 3 -25.73 8.25 -13.30
CA SER A 3 -24.29 8.52 -13.35
C SER A 3 -23.60 7.44 -12.52
N SER A 4 -22.83 6.57 -13.17
CA SER A 4 -21.93 5.68 -12.45
C SER A 4 -20.98 6.54 -11.63
N GLU A 5 -20.86 6.25 -10.33
CA GLU A 5 -19.90 6.92 -9.46
C GLU A 5 -18.49 6.73 -10.02
N VAL A 6 -17.72 7.82 -10.10
CA VAL A 6 -16.32 7.82 -10.53
C VAL A 6 -15.44 7.95 -9.30
N PHE A 7 -14.55 6.99 -9.10
CA PHE A 7 -13.62 6.99 -7.96
C PHE A 7 -12.34 7.77 -8.31
N GLU A 8 -12.06 8.83 -7.56
CA GLU A 8 -10.86 9.67 -7.73
C GLU A 8 -9.70 9.19 -6.83
N TRP A 9 -8.49 9.05 -7.39
CA TRP A 9 -7.30 8.54 -6.70
C TRP A 9 -6.12 9.49 -6.82
N HIS A 10 -5.53 9.85 -5.68
CA HIS A 10 -4.33 10.68 -5.61
C HIS A 10 -3.17 9.99 -4.87
N PRO A 11 -2.73 8.80 -5.32
CA PRO A 11 -1.79 7.98 -4.56
C PRO A 11 -0.39 8.60 -4.43
N ALA A 12 -0.03 9.59 -5.27
CA ALA A 12 1.24 10.30 -5.15
C ALA A 12 1.33 11.16 -3.87
N ARG A 13 0.19 11.65 -3.35
CA ARG A 13 0.15 12.60 -2.23
C ARG A 13 0.79 12.07 -0.95
N TYR A 14 0.66 10.77 -0.68
CA TYR A 14 1.28 10.16 0.51
C TYR A 14 2.82 10.19 0.48
N LEU A 15 3.43 10.34 -0.71
CA LEU A 15 4.87 10.32 -0.97
C LEU A 15 5.44 11.71 -1.34
N GLN A 16 4.64 12.76 -1.21
CA GLN A 16 5.04 14.15 -1.47
C GLN A 16 5.50 14.86 -0.20
N THR A 17 6.17 16.00 -0.38
CA THR A 17 6.80 16.76 0.72
C THR A 17 5.99 17.96 1.18
N SER A 18 5.05 18.44 0.36
CA SER A 18 4.02 19.41 0.75
C SER A 18 3.14 18.83 1.86
N GLU A 19 2.41 19.70 2.57
CA GLU A 19 1.57 19.25 3.68
C GLU A 19 0.61 18.14 3.20
N PRO A 20 0.62 16.97 3.87
CA PRO A 20 -0.28 15.88 3.49
C PRO A 20 -1.71 16.36 3.68
N VAL A 21 -2.50 16.27 2.61
CA VAL A 21 -3.89 16.75 2.62
C VAL A 21 -4.80 15.77 3.38
N ASP A 22 -4.43 14.48 3.44
CA ASP A 22 -5.24 13.41 4.01
C ASP A 22 -4.47 12.62 5.08
N ASP A 23 -5.10 12.42 6.25
CA ASP A 23 -4.58 11.55 7.31
C ASP A 23 -4.54 10.09 6.85
N PHE A 24 -3.44 9.38 7.12
CA PHE A 24 -3.32 7.96 6.83
C PHE A 24 -2.49 7.21 7.88
N ALA A 25 -2.72 5.89 7.94
CA ALA A 25 -1.95 4.96 8.74
C ALA A 25 -0.83 4.32 7.92
N LEU A 26 0.38 4.28 8.47
CA LEU A 26 1.48 3.48 7.98
C LEU A 26 1.53 2.15 8.75
N LEU A 27 1.41 1.05 8.04
CA LEU A 27 1.48 -0.31 8.59
C LEU A 27 2.74 -1.02 8.10
N VAL A 28 3.59 -1.48 8.99
CA VAL A 28 4.84 -2.16 8.64
C VAL A 28 4.74 -3.66 8.90
N LEU A 29 4.94 -4.46 7.85
CA LEU A 29 4.89 -5.92 7.91
C LEU A 29 6.28 -6.52 8.18
N ASN A 30 6.32 -7.80 8.58
CA ASN A 30 7.56 -8.54 8.82
C ASN A 30 8.25 -9.00 7.53
N GLN A 31 8.67 -8.05 6.69
CA GLN A 31 9.40 -8.30 5.44
C GLN A 31 10.69 -7.46 5.41
N PRO A 32 11.72 -7.85 4.62
CA PRO A 32 12.93 -7.05 4.47
C PRO A 32 12.61 -5.60 4.09
N LEU A 33 13.08 -4.67 4.93
CA LEU A 33 12.79 -3.25 4.80
C LEU A 33 14.09 -2.49 4.58
N LYS A 34 14.11 -1.55 3.63
CA LYS A 34 15.25 -0.65 3.40
C LYS A 34 14.93 0.72 3.98
N ASN A 35 15.95 1.39 4.54
CA ASN A 35 15.85 2.81 4.91
C ASN A 35 15.95 3.71 3.68
N GLY A 36 14.96 3.59 2.78
CA GLY A 36 14.84 4.41 1.57
C GLY A 36 14.10 5.72 1.81
N ILE A 37 14.14 6.60 0.81
CA ILE A 37 13.44 7.90 0.84
C ILE A 37 11.93 7.70 1.05
N ASN A 38 11.33 6.69 0.43
CA ASN A 38 9.89 6.42 0.55
C ASN A 38 9.48 6.07 1.98
N LEU A 39 10.25 5.21 2.68
CA LEU A 39 9.97 4.90 4.09
C LEU A 39 10.02 6.17 4.94
N ARG A 40 11.05 7.01 4.77
CA ARG A 40 11.18 8.25 5.54
C ARG A 40 10.03 9.23 5.28
N LYS A 41 9.63 9.38 4.03
CA LYS A 41 8.50 10.23 3.64
C LYS A 41 7.18 9.72 4.23
N LEU A 42 6.87 8.44 4.03
CA LEU A 42 5.65 7.83 4.59
C LEU A 42 5.64 7.88 6.12
N TRP A 43 6.78 7.64 6.76
CA TRP A 43 6.88 7.73 8.21
C TRP A 43 6.66 9.15 8.71
N LYS A 44 7.19 10.16 8.02
CA LYS A 44 6.97 11.57 8.35
C LYS A 44 5.50 11.96 8.15
N ASN A 45 4.91 11.56 7.03
CA ASN A 45 3.60 12.02 6.58
C ASN A 45 2.42 11.27 7.24
N SER A 46 2.66 10.09 7.81
CA SER A 46 1.60 9.30 8.47
C SER A 46 1.20 9.87 9.83
N SER A 47 -0.09 9.76 10.14
CA SER A 47 -0.67 10.19 11.41
C SER A 47 -0.65 9.05 12.44
N VAL A 48 -0.75 7.81 11.96
CA VAL A 48 -0.70 6.59 12.78
C VAL A 48 0.35 5.63 12.20
N ARG A 49 1.16 5.01 13.06
CA ARG A 49 2.24 4.08 12.69
C ARG A 49 2.08 2.80 13.49
N VAL A 50 1.89 1.69 12.78
CA VAL A 50 1.61 0.37 13.34
C VAL A 50 2.61 -0.63 12.78
N ALA A 51 3.07 -1.54 13.63
CA ALA A 51 3.84 -2.70 13.19
C ALA A 51 3.03 -3.98 13.39
N ALA A 52 2.98 -4.83 12.35
CA ALA A 52 2.44 -6.17 12.46
C ALA A 52 3.54 -7.10 12.97
N ASP A 53 3.44 -7.48 14.24
CA ASP A 53 4.36 -8.36 14.98
C ASP A 53 5.84 -8.08 14.66
N GLY A 54 6.50 -8.98 13.92
CA GLY A 54 7.91 -8.88 13.55
C GLY A 54 8.26 -7.68 12.66
N GLY A 55 7.28 -6.95 12.11
CA GLY A 55 7.48 -5.65 11.47
C GLY A 55 8.17 -4.64 12.39
N ALA A 56 7.97 -4.75 13.71
CA ALA A 56 8.66 -3.91 14.69
C ALA A 56 10.17 -4.23 14.73
N ASN A 57 10.55 -5.49 14.58
CA ASN A 57 11.96 -5.88 14.50
C ASN A 57 12.63 -5.22 13.28
N ARG A 58 11.95 -5.21 12.13
CA ARG A 58 12.43 -4.58 10.89
C ARG A 58 12.68 -3.10 11.07
N LEU A 59 11.77 -2.39 11.74
CA LEU A 59 11.95 -0.98 12.05
C LEU A 59 13.10 -0.77 13.04
N TYR A 60 13.20 -1.59 14.08
CA TYR A 60 14.26 -1.48 15.07
C TYR A 60 15.66 -1.68 14.45
N GLU A 61 15.82 -2.66 13.56
CA GLU A 61 17.06 -2.88 12.80
C GLU A 61 17.51 -1.60 12.09
N LEU A 62 16.59 -0.88 11.43
CA LEU A 62 16.87 0.39 10.78
C LEU A 62 17.07 1.57 11.75
N SER A 63 16.42 1.51 12.92
CA SER A 63 16.47 2.54 13.95
C SER A 63 17.79 2.55 14.71
N SER A 64 18.41 1.37 14.87
CA SER A 64 19.63 1.14 15.65
C SER A 64 20.83 2.00 15.22
N PHE A 65 20.81 2.53 13.99
CA PHE A 65 21.87 3.38 13.47
C PHE A 65 21.70 4.88 13.79
N GLN A 66 20.48 5.41 13.97
CA GLN A 66 20.25 6.88 14.12
C GLN A 66 19.00 7.29 14.94
N GLY A 67 18.30 6.38 15.63
CA GLY A 67 17.08 6.71 16.39
C GLY A 67 15.88 7.11 15.52
N LYS A 68 15.90 6.78 14.24
CA LYS A 68 14.82 7.04 13.27
C LYS A 68 13.80 5.90 13.39
N PHE A 69 12.50 6.20 13.50
CA PHE A 69 11.39 5.24 13.56
C PHE A 69 10.99 4.67 14.95
N SER A 70 11.14 5.47 16.01
CA SER A 70 10.80 5.07 17.38
C SER A 70 9.35 5.36 17.80
N ASN A 71 8.65 6.30 17.16
CA ASN A 71 7.31 6.74 17.55
C ASN A 71 6.18 5.86 16.99
N LEU A 72 6.27 4.54 17.20
CA LEU A 72 5.15 3.62 16.93
C LEU A 72 3.98 3.88 17.88
N GLN A 73 2.76 3.77 17.37
CA GLN A 73 1.55 3.82 18.19
C GLN A 73 1.16 2.42 18.68
N ALA A 74 1.33 1.40 17.84
CA ALA A 74 1.00 0.03 18.19
C ALA A 74 1.93 -1.01 17.53
N ILE A 75 2.12 -2.13 18.23
CA ILE A 75 2.68 -3.38 17.73
C ILE A 75 1.63 -4.45 18.00
N ILE A 76 1.14 -5.11 16.95
CA ILE A 76 0.02 -6.05 17.06
C ILE A 76 0.28 -7.34 16.27
N GLY A 77 -0.10 -8.46 16.86
CA GLY A 77 -0.05 -9.79 16.24
C GLY A 77 -0.18 -10.87 17.31
N ASP A 78 0.13 -12.12 16.95
CA ASP A 78 0.33 -13.18 17.96
C ASP A 78 1.62 -13.01 18.79
N LEU A 79 2.50 -12.11 18.34
CA LEU A 79 3.77 -11.75 18.99
C LEU A 79 4.79 -12.90 19.03
N ASP A 80 4.70 -13.84 18.09
CA ASP A 80 5.63 -14.97 17.98
C ASP A 80 6.99 -14.57 17.37
N SER A 81 7.01 -13.49 16.58
CA SER A 81 8.21 -12.99 15.91
C SER A 81 8.84 -11.80 16.63
N LEU A 82 8.07 -11.00 17.38
CA LEU A 82 8.57 -9.85 18.13
C LEU A 82 9.61 -10.27 19.18
N THR A 83 10.82 -9.72 19.09
CA THR A 83 11.88 -10.05 20.06
C THR A 83 11.69 -9.27 21.38
N PRO A 84 12.11 -9.82 22.53
CA PRO A 84 12.04 -9.12 23.82
C PRO A 84 12.75 -7.77 23.81
N THR A 85 13.95 -7.69 23.23
CA THR A 85 14.73 -6.45 23.12
C THR A 85 13.97 -5.36 22.35
N VAL A 86 13.31 -5.71 21.26
CA VAL A 86 12.55 -4.77 20.43
C VAL A 86 11.27 -4.34 21.15
N ARG A 87 10.59 -5.29 21.80
CA ARG A 87 9.43 -5.00 22.64
C ARG A 87 9.78 -3.98 23.74
N ASP A 88 10.87 -4.22 24.45
CA ASP A 88 11.33 -3.34 25.53
C ASP A 88 11.70 -1.96 25.00
N PHE A 89 12.40 -1.88 23.86
CA PHE A 89 12.74 -0.62 23.21
C PHE A 89 11.50 0.23 22.90
N TYR A 90 10.48 -0.34 22.26
CA TYR A 90 9.27 0.42 21.90
C TYR A 90 8.39 0.73 23.13
N SER A 91 8.45 -0.10 24.18
CA SER A 91 7.75 0.14 25.44
C SER A 91 8.42 1.20 26.31
N SER A 92 9.71 1.47 26.10
CA SER A 92 10.48 2.47 26.86
C SER A 92 10.55 3.85 26.20
N GLN A 93 9.88 4.06 25.07
CA GLN A 93 9.87 5.36 24.38
C GLN A 93 9.09 6.41 25.19
N PRO A 94 9.35 7.72 25.01
CA PRO A 94 8.59 8.77 25.68
C PRO A 94 7.07 8.68 25.46
N GLN A 95 6.68 8.20 24.28
CA GLN A 95 5.32 7.75 23.97
C GLN A 95 5.39 6.25 23.65
N PRO A 96 5.14 5.37 24.63
CA PRO A 96 5.25 3.93 24.44
C PRO A 96 4.26 3.41 23.40
N ALA A 97 4.71 2.49 22.55
CA ALA A 97 3.81 1.76 21.65
C ALA A 97 2.92 0.82 22.47
N GLN A 98 1.65 0.69 22.08
CA GLN A 98 0.77 -0.35 22.63
C GLN A 98 1.16 -1.71 22.05
N VAL A 99 1.57 -2.64 22.92
CA VAL A 99 1.87 -4.02 22.52
C VAL A 99 0.63 -4.88 22.71
N ILE A 100 0.00 -5.29 21.62
CA ILE A 100 -1.30 -5.94 21.58
C ILE A 100 -1.12 -7.39 21.13
N HIS A 101 -1.35 -8.32 22.06
CA HIS A 101 -1.32 -9.75 21.76
C HIS A 101 -2.73 -10.20 21.33
N ASP A 102 -2.89 -10.47 20.04
CA ASP A 102 -4.10 -11.06 19.47
C ASP A 102 -3.88 -12.57 19.25
N ARG A 103 -4.65 -13.37 19.98
CA ARG A 103 -4.54 -14.83 20.04
C ARG A 103 -5.23 -15.54 18.88
N ASP A 104 -5.96 -14.83 18.02
CA ASP A 104 -6.61 -15.42 16.86
C ASP A 104 -5.57 -16.11 15.96
N GLN A 105 -5.82 -17.37 15.63
CA GLN A 105 -4.94 -18.21 14.79
C GLN A 105 -5.48 -18.33 13.35
N GLU A 106 -6.70 -17.87 13.10
CA GLU A 106 -7.35 -17.95 11.80
C GLU A 106 -7.08 -16.71 10.93
N SER A 107 -6.48 -15.66 11.51
CA SER A 107 -6.08 -14.44 10.82
C SER A 107 -4.58 -14.19 10.88
N SER A 108 -4.03 -13.59 9.82
CA SER A 108 -2.63 -13.17 9.79
C SER A 108 -2.43 -11.87 10.57
N ASP A 109 -1.19 -11.58 10.99
CA ASP A 109 -0.87 -10.30 11.65
C ASP A 109 -1.14 -9.08 10.78
N PHE A 110 -1.09 -9.23 9.44
CA PHE A 110 -1.52 -8.17 8.54
C PHE A 110 -3.02 -7.89 8.70
N GLY A 111 -3.84 -8.94 8.75
CA GLY A 111 -5.29 -8.82 8.96
C GLY A 111 -5.63 -8.26 10.33
N LYS A 112 -4.97 -8.75 11.39
CA LYS A 112 -5.12 -8.24 12.76
C LYS A 112 -4.81 -6.74 12.84
N ALA A 113 -3.71 -6.32 12.21
CA ALA A 113 -3.32 -4.92 12.18
C ALA A 113 -4.27 -4.02 11.39
N ILE A 114 -4.75 -4.45 10.21
CA ILE A 114 -5.76 -3.69 9.45
C ILE A 114 -7.02 -3.52 10.30
N LYS A 115 -7.51 -4.61 10.90
CA LYS A 115 -8.72 -4.57 11.74
C LYS A 115 -8.57 -3.60 12.90
N TRP A 116 -7.45 -3.66 13.61
CA TRP A 116 -7.17 -2.73 14.71
C TRP A 116 -7.13 -1.26 14.25
N ILE A 117 -6.52 -0.99 13.09
CA ILE A 117 -6.53 0.36 12.51
C ILE A 117 -7.96 0.80 12.19
N ARG A 118 -8.77 -0.04 11.53
CA ARG A 118 -10.16 0.28 11.15
C ARG A 118 -11.08 0.49 12.35
N ASP A 119 -10.90 -0.29 13.40
CA ASP A 119 -11.66 -0.17 14.66
C ASP A 119 -11.34 1.14 15.39
N SER A 120 -10.12 1.66 15.20
CA SER A 120 -9.61 2.85 15.88
C SER A 120 -9.74 4.13 15.03
N TYR A 121 -9.69 4.00 13.71
CA TYR A 121 -9.54 5.10 12.77
C TYR A 121 -10.25 4.82 11.44
N LYS A 122 -10.88 5.87 10.88
CA LYS A 122 -11.39 5.87 9.50
C LYS A 122 -10.44 6.66 8.61
N MET A 123 -9.46 5.99 8.02
CA MET A 123 -8.40 6.62 7.22
C MET A 123 -7.79 5.64 6.23
N ASP A 124 -7.01 6.12 5.26
CA ASP A 124 -6.30 5.22 4.35
C ASP A 124 -5.16 4.48 5.07
N ILE A 125 -4.82 3.29 4.57
CA ILE A 125 -3.74 2.45 5.10
C ILE A 125 -2.71 2.21 4.01
N ILE A 126 -1.46 2.53 4.31
CA ILE A 126 -0.31 2.18 3.46
C ILE A 126 0.49 1.10 4.17
N ALA A 127 0.39 -0.11 3.65
CA ALA A 127 1.14 -1.25 4.14
C ALA A 127 2.51 -1.32 3.44
N LEU A 128 3.58 -1.33 4.24
CA LEU A 128 4.94 -1.62 3.81
C LEU A 128 5.22 -3.10 4.00
N GLY A 129 5.35 -3.80 2.88
CA GLY A 129 5.61 -5.23 2.86
C GLY A 129 5.78 -5.70 1.43
N GLY A 130 6.74 -6.58 1.21
CA GLY A 130 7.01 -7.13 -0.10
C GLY A 130 6.05 -8.26 -0.45
N ILE A 131 5.54 -8.27 -1.68
CA ILE A 131 4.97 -9.46 -2.34
C ILE A 131 6.11 -10.46 -2.68
N GLY A 132 7.37 -10.03 -2.62
CA GLY A 132 8.55 -10.86 -2.84
C GLY A 132 8.83 -11.85 -1.70
N GLY A 133 9.60 -12.89 -2.00
CA GLY A 133 9.91 -13.97 -1.05
C GLY A 133 8.96 -15.16 -1.24
N ARG A 134 8.26 -15.55 -0.17
CA ARG A 134 7.31 -16.66 -0.20
C ARG A 134 6.06 -16.31 -1.03
N VAL A 135 5.81 -17.08 -2.08
CA VAL A 135 4.69 -16.85 -3.01
C VAL A 135 3.33 -16.84 -2.29
N ASP A 136 3.12 -17.76 -1.36
CA ASP A 136 1.89 -17.85 -0.58
C ASP A 136 1.67 -16.60 0.30
N GLN A 137 2.74 -16.03 0.88
CA GLN A 137 2.66 -14.76 1.62
C GLN A 137 2.38 -13.57 0.70
N GLY A 138 2.95 -13.56 -0.50
CA GLY A 138 2.66 -12.54 -1.51
C GLY A 138 1.18 -12.56 -1.94
N ILE A 139 0.65 -13.76 -2.22
CA ILE A 139 -0.77 -13.95 -2.54
C ILE A 139 -1.66 -13.57 -1.34
N SER A 140 -1.25 -13.92 -0.12
CA SER A 140 -1.97 -13.54 1.10
C SER A 140 -2.09 -12.02 1.22
N GLN A 141 -1.03 -11.25 0.99
CA GLN A 141 -1.11 -9.79 1.03
C GLN A 141 -2.09 -9.22 -0.01
N LEU A 142 -2.10 -9.75 -1.23
CA LEU A 142 -3.08 -9.36 -2.25
C LEU A 142 -4.51 -9.74 -1.83
N HIS A 143 -4.69 -10.91 -1.22
CA HIS A 143 -5.98 -11.34 -0.67
C HIS A 143 -6.53 -10.36 0.38
N HIS A 144 -5.67 -9.78 1.23
CA HIS A 144 -6.11 -8.81 2.25
C HIS A 144 -6.68 -7.53 1.63
N LEU A 145 -6.17 -7.07 0.47
CA LEU A 145 -6.75 -5.91 -0.24
C LEU A 145 -8.22 -6.17 -0.63
N TYR A 146 -8.54 -7.42 -0.98
CA TYR A 146 -9.89 -7.86 -1.33
C TYR A 146 -10.78 -8.10 -0.09
N LEU A 147 -10.20 -8.62 0.99
CA LEU A 147 -10.92 -8.97 2.23
C LEU A 147 -11.39 -7.73 2.99
N PHE A 148 -10.52 -6.73 3.14
CA PHE A 148 -10.76 -5.53 3.96
C PHE A 148 -11.34 -4.34 3.19
N GLN A 149 -11.84 -4.58 1.99
CA GLN A 149 -12.54 -3.60 1.18
C GLN A 149 -13.75 -4.30 0.55
N SER A 150 -14.66 -4.88 1.34
CA SER A 150 -15.76 -5.72 0.82
C SER A 150 -16.99 -4.94 0.36
N GLY A 151 -17.12 -3.67 0.79
CA GLY A 151 -18.21 -2.77 0.39
C GLY A 151 -18.16 -2.35 -1.08
N ALA A 152 -19.19 -1.59 -1.50
CA ALA A 152 -19.31 -1.05 -2.85
C ALA A 152 -18.29 0.07 -3.14
N GLY A 153 -17.94 0.85 -2.11
CA GLY A 153 -16.95 1.92 -2.17
C GLY A 153 -15.76 1.68 -1.26
N TYR A 154 -15.26 2.76 -0.65
CA TYR A 154 -14.09 2.77 0.22
C TYR A 154 -14.38 3.48 1.54
N ASP A 155 -15.59 3.32 2.08
CA ASP A 155 -16.10 4.08 3.24
C ASP A 155 -15.26 3.91 4.52
N GLU A 156 -14.59 2.77 4.65
CA GLU A 156 -13.69 2.51 5.78
C GLU A 156 -12.30 3.12 5.57
N GLY A 157 -11.99 3.55 4.35
CA GLY A 157 -10.69 3.98 3.84
C GLY A 157 -10.12 2.98 2.81
N ARG A 158 -9.15 3.43 2.03
CA ARG A 158 -8.43 2.63 1.02
C ARG A 158 -7.26 1.89 1.64
N ILE A 159 -6.80 0.84 0.97
CA ILE A 159 -5.58 0.13 1.34
C ILE A 159 -4.64 0.10 0.15
N PHE A 160 -3.41 0.55 0.39
CA PHE A 160 -2.30 0.53 -0.54
C PHE A 160 -1.22 -0.40 -0.01
N LEU A 161 -0.66 -1.23 -0.90
CA LEU A 161 0.50 -2.06 -0.62
C LEU A 161 1.70 -1.48 -1.35
N LEU A 162 2.69 -1.01 -0.60
CA LEU A 162 3.98 -0.62 -1.15
C LEU A 162 4.95 -1.79 -0.98
N SER A 163 5.23 -2.46 -2.10
CA SER A 163 6.07 -3.64 -2.19
C SER A 163 7.25 -3.38 -3.11
N GLY A 164 8.47 -3.34 -2.56
CA GLY A 164 9.68 -3.07 -3.33
C GLY A 164 9.61 -1.70 -4.00
N SER A 165 9.59 -1.70 -5.34
CA SER A 165 9.51 -0.48 -6.16
C SER A 165 8.13 -0.27 -6.79
N SER A 166 7.06 -0.81 -6.20
CA SER A 166 5.69 -0.64 -6.74
C SER A 166 4.66 -0.39 -5.66
N LEU A 167 3.67 0.42 -6.01
CA LEU A 167 2.46 0.67 -5.23
C LEU A 167 1.31 -0.10 -5.88
N THR A 168 0.61 -0.92 -5.11
CA THR A 168 -0.52 -1.75 -5.55
C THR A 168 -1.76 -1.43 -4.72
N PHE A 169 -2.92 -1.32 -5.36
CA PHE A 169 -4.20 -1.12 -4.68
C PHE A 169 -5.36 -1.70 -5.49
N LEU A 170 -6.52 -1.83 -4.84
CA LEU A 170 -7.70 -2.46 -5.43
C LEU A 170 -8.63 -1.42 -6.06
N LEU A 171 -8.90 -1.56 -7.35
CA LEU A 171 -9.99 -0.88 -8.04
C LEU A 171 -11.25 -1.75 -7.95
N LYS A 172 -12.33 -1.16 -7.45
CA LYS A 172 -13.67 -1.76 -7.45
C LYS A 172 -14.23 -1.87 -8.87
N ALA A 173 -15.29 -2.64 -9.06
CA ALA A 173 -16.08 -2.51 -10.29
C ALA A 173 -16.59 -1.06 -10.43
N GLY A 174 -16.36 -0.42 -11.57
CA GLY A 174 -16.73 0.98 -11.80
C GLY A 174 -15.73 1.75 -12.63
N GLN A 175 -15.79 3.07 -12.52
CA GLN A 175 -14.93 4.03 -13.22
C GLN A 175 -13.96 4.68 -12.25
N HIS A 176 -12.71 4.83 -12.67
CA HIS A 176 -11.61 5.29 -11.83
C HIS A 176 -10.78 6.33 -12.57
N HIS A 177 -10.45 7.41 -11.87
CA HIS A 177 -9.51 8.44 -12.30
C HIS A 177 -8.30 8.41 -11.38
N ILE A 178 -7.15 8.02 -11.92
CA ILE A 178 -5.91 7.85 -11.15
C ILE A 178 -4.92 8.95 -11.51
N HIS A 179 -4.78 9.92 -10.61
CA HIS A 179 -3.84 11.03 -10.75
C HIS A 179 -2.42 10.53 -10.43
N VAL A 180 -1.62 10.43 -11.49
CA VAL A 180 -0.25 9.90 -11.44
C VAL A 180 0.81 11.00 -11.46
N ARG A 181 0.39 12.24 -11.72
CA ARG A 181 1.23 13.45 -11.67
C ARG A 181 0.43 14.59 -11.07
N GLU A 182 0.96 15.24 -10.04
CA GLU A 182 0.36 16.39 -9.36
C GLU A 182 1.07 17.67 -9.82
N GLU A 183 0.34 18.76 -9.99
CA GLU A 183 0.91 20.02 -10.47
C GLU A 183 1.77 20.69 -9.40
N GLY A 184 2.99 21.09 -9.78
CA GLY A 184 3.94 21.72 -8.85
C GLY A 184 4.73 20.75 -7.97
N GLU A 185 4.48 19.44 -8.08
CA GLU A 185 5.17 18.41 -7.31
C GLU A 185 6.12 17.57 -8.17
N ALA A 186 7.12 16.98 -7.53
CA ALA A 186 8.00 16.04 -8.21
C ALA A 186 7.26 14.72 -8.51
N ASP A 187 7.47 14.18 -9.72
CA ASP A 187 6.92 12.89 -10.11
C ASP A 187 7.44 11.76 -9.21
N VAL A 188 6.52 11.07 -8.55
CA VAL A 188 6.81 9.93 -7.66
C VAL A 188 6.83 8.60 -8.43
N PHE A 189 5.97 8.47 -9.45
CA PHE A 189 5.81 7.23 -10.19
C PHE A 189 6.75 7.15 -11.39
N ALA A 190 7.27 5.95 -11.62
CA ALA A 190 7.86 5.55 -12.88
C ALA A 190 6.76 5.23 -13.90
N LYS A 191 7.14 4.89 -15.13
CA LYS A 191 6.16 4.66 -16.19
C LYS A 191 5.40 3.34 -16.10
N ALA A 192 5.96 2.30 -15.49
CA ALA A 192 5.39 0.95 -15.59
C ALA A 192 4.14 0.78 -14.73
N VAL A 193 3.10 0.18 -15.33
CA VAL A 193 1.82 -0.13 -14.70
C VAL A 193 1.33 -1.53 -15.06
N GLY A 194 0.40 -2.05 -14.27
CA GLY A 194 -0.33 -3.28 -14.56
C GLY A 194 -1.74 -3.26 -13.98
N ILE A 195 -2.65 -4.00 -14.62
CA ILE A 195 -4.05 -4.16 -14.24
C ILE A 195 -4.37 -5.66 -14.22
N ILE A 196 -4.64 -6.21 -13.03
CA ILE A 196 -4.67 -7.65 -12.77
C ILE A 196 -6.03 -8.07 -12.18
N PRO A 197 -6.85 -8.83 -12.94
CA PRO A 197 -8.12 -9.39 -12.46
C PRO A 197 -7.88 -10.67 -11.66
N LEU A 198 -7.40 -10.52 -10.42
CA LEU A 198 -6.93 -11.66 -9.62
C LEU A 198 -8.08 -12.56 -9.13
N ARG A 199 -9.21 -11.97 -8.70
CA ARG A 199 -10.34 -12.73 -8.13
C ARG A 199 -11.18 -13.44 -9.20
N GLU A 200 -11.53 -12.71 -10.27
CA GLU A 200 -12.38 -13.20 -11.36
C GLU A 200 -12.10 -12.39 -12.64
N PRO A 201 -12.39 -12.92 -13.85
CA PRO A 201 -12.23 -12.19 -15.10
C PRO A 201 -12.96 -10.84 -15.11
N SER A 202 -12.35 -9.82 -15.72
CA SER A 202 -12.95 -8.49 -15.88
C SER A 202 -12.77 -7.97 -17.30
N ARG A 203 -13.75 -7.24 -17.81
CA ARG A 203 -13.60 -6.36 -18.97
C ARG A 203 -13.11 -5.00 -18.52
N ILE A 204 -12.05 -4.52 -19.16
CA ILE A 204 -11.42 -3.24 -18.85
C ILE A 204 -11.42 -2.31 -20.08
N THR A 205 -11.62 -1.03 -19.83
CA THR A 205 -11.38 0.06 -20.79
C THR A 205 -10.44 1.06 -20.13
N THR A 206 -9.41 1.52 -20.84
CA THR A 206 -8.41 2.44 -20.28
C THR A 206 -8.17 3.64 -21.18
N LYS A 207 -7.76 4.77 -20.57
CA LYS A 207 -7.18 5.92 -21.27
C LYS A 207 -5.95 6.45 -20.54
N GLY A 208 -4.97 6.89 -21.31
CA GLY A 208 -3.76 7.53 -20.81
C GLY A 208 -2.57 6.57 -20.67
N LEU A 209 -2.69 5.34 -21.17
CA LEU A 209 -1.64 4.33 -21.20
C LEU A 209 -1.12 4.12 -22.63
N GLU A 210 0.10 3.58 -22.76
CA GLU A 210 0.72 3.23 -24.04
C GLU A 210 -0.11 2.19 -24.80
N TRP A 211 -0.62 1.20 -24.08
CA TRP A 211 -1.52 0.19 -24.62
C TRP A 211 -2.90 0.37 -24.00
N ASP A 212 -3.60 1.40 -24.46
CA ASP A 212 -5.00 1.59 -24.14
C ASP A 212 -5.88 0.52 -24.81
N VAL A 213 -6.93 0.11 -24.11
CA VAL A 213 -7.86 -0.92 -24.55
C VAL A 213 -9.31 -0.49 -24.36
N THR A 214 -10.21 -1.06 -25.14
CA THR A 214 -11.67 -0.81 -25.03
C THR A 214 -12.39 -2.15 -24.93
N ASP A 215 -13.22 -2.31 -23.91
CA ASP A 215 -14.00 -3.52 -23.63
C ASP A 215 -13.17 -4.82 -23.76
N TRP A 216 -12.00 -4.83 -23.13
CA TRP A 216 -11.02 -5.89 -23.29
C TRP A 216 -11.10 -6.90 -22.15
N LEU A 217 -11.42 -8.15 -22.48
CA LEU A 217 -11.47 -9.23 -21.50
C LEU A 217 -10.06 -9.54 -20.98
N SER A 218 -9.86 -9.27 -19.69
CA SER A 218 -8.66 -9.65 -18.93
C SER A 218 -8.98 -10.79 -17.96
N GLN A 219 -8.08 -11.78 -17.89
CA GLN A 219 -8.20 -12.91 -16.98
C GLN A 219 -6.85 -13.59 -16.71
N ILE A 220 -6.68 -14.14 -15.52
CA ILE A 220 -5.55 -15.04 -15.21
C ILE A 220 -5.62 -16.27 -16.14
N GLY A 221 -4.47 -16.69 -16.67
CA GLY A 221 -4.40 -17.76 -17.68
C GLY A 221 -4.85 -17.34 -19.09
N GLY A 222 -5.22 -16.07 -19.28
CA GLY A 222 -5.54 -15.49 -20.58
C GLY A 222 -4.78 -14.18 -20.79
N LYS A 223 -5.50 -13.14 -21.20
CA LYS A 223 -4.88 -11.83 -21.44
C LYS A 223 -4.78 -11.02 -20.14
N LEU A 224 -3.60 -10.48 -19.87
CA LEU A 224 -3.32 -9.65 -18.70
C LEU A 224 -2.64 -8.34 -19.12
N SER A 225 -3.05 -7.24 -18.51
CA SER A 225 -2.38 -5.95 -18.72
C SER A 225 -1.17 -5.88 -17.79
N THR A 226 -0.05 -6.43 -18.24
CA THR A 226 1.24 -6.39 -17.55
C THR A 226 2.26 -5.67 -18.41
N SER A 227 3.20 -4.96 -17.78
CA SER A 227 4.23 -4.17 -18.47
C SER A 227 3.62 -3.08 -19.38
N ASN A 228 2.49 -2.49 -18.96
CA ASN A 228 1.92 -1.33 -19.63
C ASN A 228 2.64 -0.05 -19.15
N TYR A 229 2.51 1.06 -19.87
CA TYR A 229 3.20 2.30 -19.54
C TYR A 229 2.27 3.51 -19.47
N ILE A 230 2.50 4.38 -18.50
CA ILE A 230 1.89 5.71 -18.43
C ILE A 230 2.54 6.57 -19.52
N LEU A 231 1.74 7.21 -20.38
CA LEU A 231 2.27 8.13 -21.39
C LEU A 231 2.96 9.35 -20.71
N PRO A 232 3.96 9.97 -21.35
CA PRO A 232 4.68 11.11 -20.77
C PRO A 232 3.80 12.30 -20.38
N THR A 233 2.71 12.54 -21.13
CA THR A 233 1.79 13.66 -20.93
C THR A 233 0.60 13.33 -20.03
N THR A 234 0.37 12.06 -19.70
CA THR A 234 -0.78 11.63 -18.90
C THR A 234 -0.67 12.13 -17.47
N ARG A 235 -1.58 13.01 -17.03
CA ARG A 235 -1.68 13.38 -15.61
C ARG A 235 -2.64 12.47 -14.84
N CYS A 236 -3.71 12.05 -15.50
CA CYS A 236 -4.74 11.17 -14.95
C CYS A 236 -4.97 9.98 -15.89
N ILE A 237 -4.95 8.77 -15.36
CA ILE A 237 -5.33 7.54 -16.06
C ILE A 237 -6.82 7.30 -15.81
N GLU A 238 -7.58 7.04 -16.87
CA GLU A 238 -8.97 6.61 -16.75
C GLU A 238 -9.02 5.08 -16.87
N ILE A 239 -9.70 4.41 -15.94
CA ILE A 239 -9.94 2.96 -15.99
C ILE A 239 -11.40 2.69 -15.68
N GLU A 240 -12.08 1.99 -16.58
CA GLU A 240 -13.36 1.37 -16.30
C GLU A 240 -13.18 -0.15 -16.22
N THR A 241 -13.78 -0.78 -15.21
CA THR A 241 -13.69 -2.22 -15.00
C THR A 241 -15.03 -2.80 -14.54
N THR A 242 -15.40 -3.95 -15.11
CA THR A 242 -16.66 -4.62 -14.76
C THR A 242 -16.62 -5.39 -13.43
N LYS A 243 -15.42 -5.67 -12.92
CA LYS A 243 -15.14 -6.43 -11.70
C LYS A 243 -13.93 -5.83 -10.98
N ASP A 244 -13.72 -6.23 -9.73
CA ASP A 244 -12.60 -5.76 -8.93
C ASP A 244 -11.25 -6.21 -9.52
N VAL A 245 -10.33 -5.27 -9.75
CA VAL A 245 -8.99 -5.53 -10.29
C VAL A 245 -7.92 -4.85 -9.45
N LEU A 246 -6.74 -5.47 -9.38
CA LEU A 246 -5.57 -4.82 -8.80
C LEU A 246 -4.96 -3.88 -9.82
N PHE A 247 -4.68 -2.65 -9.41
CA PHE A 247 -3.84 -1.72 -10.14
C PHE A 247 -2.47 -1.66 -9.46
N THR A 248 -1.41 -1.76 -10.25
CA THR A 248 -0.03 -1.59 -9.78
C THR A 248 0.68 -0.54 -10.61
N VAL A 249 1.47 0.30 -9.95
CA VAL A 249 2.31 1.33 -10.58
C VAL A 249 3.70 1.31 -9.96
N SER A 250 4.74 1.35 -10.79
CA SER A 250 6.11 1.41 -10.32
C SER A 250 6.45 2.80 -9.76
N LEU A 251 7.23 2.82 -8.70
CA LEU A 251 7.83 4.02 -8.11
C LEU A 251 9.12 4.35 -8.85
N ARG A 252 9.50 5.64 -8.89
CA ARG A 252 10.85 6.01 -9.32
C ARG A 252 11.85 5.53 -8.28
N ASN A 253 12.90 4.84 -8.75
CA ASN A 253 14.05 4.57 -7.90
C ASN A 253 14.79 5.88 -7.69
N VAL A 254 14.82 6.36 -6.45
CA VAL A 254 15.63 7.52 -6.05
C VAL A 254 16.95 7.07 -5.41
N ASP A 255 17.16 5.76 -5.27
CA ASP A 255 18.28 5.16 -4.53
C ASP A 255 19.59 5.05 -5.35
N ASN A 256 19.90 6.04 -6.20
CA ASN A 256 21.20 6.15 -6.89
C ASN A 256 22.03 7.35 -6.37
N GLU A 257 21.87 7.72 -5.11
CA GLU A 257 22.85 8.56 -4.41
C GLU A 257 23.19 7.91 -3.07
N ASP A 258 24.49 7.70 -2.86
CA ASP A 258 25.21 7.19 -1.68
C ASP A 258 25.27 5.66 -1.46
N ASP A 259 25.91 4.96 -2.39
CA ASP A 259 26.95 3.98 -2.01
C ASP A 259 28.30 4.73 -2.01
N GLY A 260 28.63 5.34 -0.87
CA GLY A 260 29.90 6.00 -0.57
C GLY A 260 30.43 5.55 0.78
#